data_AF-A0A0C3FW76-F1
#
_entry.id   AF-A0A0C3FW76-F1
#
_cell.length_a   1.000
_cell.length_b   1.000
_cell.length_c   1.000
_cell.angle_alpha   90.00
_cell.angle_beta   90.00
_cell.angle_gamma   90.00
#
_symmetry.space_group_name_H-M   'P 1'
#
loop_
_entity.id
_entity.type
_entity.pdbx_description
1 polymer ?
#
loop_
_entity_poly.entity_id
_entity_poly.type
_entity_poly.pdbx_seq_one_letter_code
_entity_poly.pdbx_strand_id
1 'polypeptide(L)'
;MLLHIYIVFTTLPDTAPQDAYLKEALRGACRLILVILGQSLPHQRTIFNHPVCILWTGCYLQPPGHAVQANLQDRRAAWRRAGRLNVTRRVLAIYNRTLWKSTNDAIDVCADIVELTNAQFFDAEVVDLAFLVMLKQIVSNRADLLISVLANGSHESTVRVFSGLIRLWLECIGMQINNEVEDRANDPTTLWSSHGSATALIPKAEAVHKTFCSQEKEAFMMKMVNADTALYHMLRFATETAKQNETVRLGMLDGGSLALVLIAFANVDFRLSGLVAAPRKERLPKGTKSRLRSNVDAEASPPISLATINAEASALSFFIDSAKFNESWQGQRLDTRLLLCSSLVYSLLGRDKVTDEGYEVTRALFMKIVTIDI
;
A
#
# COMPACT_ATOMS: atom_id res chain seq x y z
N MET A 1 16.89 -14.92 27.54
CA MET A 1 16.69 -16.30 27.07
C MET A 1 16.56 -16.38 25.53
N LEU A 2 15.59 -15.73 24.90
CA LEU A 2 15.45 -15.71 23.42
C LEU A 2 16.73 -15.22 22.70
N LEU A 3 17.35 -14.14 23.19
CA LEU A 3 18.62 -13.64 22.66
C LEU A 3 19.78 -14.64 22.78
N HIS A 4 19.80 -15.47 23.83
CA HIS A 4 20.79 -16.53 24.01
C HIS A 4 20.58 -17.68 23.01
N ILE A 5 19.32 -18.05 22.74
CA ILE A 5 19.00 -19.05 21.71
C ILE A 5 19.42 -18.54 20.32
N TYR A 6 19.24 -17.24 20.04
CA TYR A 6 19.73 -16.61 18.80
C TYR A 6 21.24 -16.74 18.62
N ILE A 7 22.02 -16.38 19.64
CA ILE A 7 23.48 -16.46 19.61
C ILE A 7 23.92 -17.92 19.34
N VAL A 8 23.35 -18.89 20.08
CA VAL A 8 23.69 -20.31 19.94
C VAL A 8 23.33 -20.84 18.53
N PHE A 9 22.21 -20.42 17.96
CA PHE A 9 21.77 -20.89 16.64
C PHE A 9 22.65 -20.41 15.49
N THR A 10 23.07 -19.14 15.54
CA THR A 10 23.98 -18.57 14.53
C THR A 10 25.37 -19.18 14.59
N THR A 11 25.75 -19.78 15.72
CA THR A 11 27.06 -20.42 15.91
C THR A 11 27.09 -21.90 15.55
N LEU A 12 25.93 -22.53 15.32
CA LEU A 12 25.86 -23.96 14.94
C LEU A 12 26.08 -24.10 13.41
N PRO A 13 27.05 -24.89 12.94
CA PRO A 13 27.24 -25.14 11.50
C PRO A 13 26.12 -26.02 10.91
N ASP A 14 25.90 -25.96 9.59
CA ASP A 14 24.91 -26.79 8.88
C ASP A 14 25.48 -28.15 8.41
N THR A 15 26.75 -28.42 8.71
CA THR A 15 27.51 -29.53 8.13
C THR A 15 27.44 -30.82 8.94
N ALA A 16 27.01 -30.77 10.21
CA ALA A 16 26.90 -31.95 11.06
C ALA A 16 25.42 -32.29 11.36
N PRO A 17 25.01 -33.58 11.26
CA PRO A 17 23.63 -33.99 11.50
C PRO A 17 23.17 -33.75 12.94
N GLN A 18 24.07 -33.79 13.92
CA GLN A 18 23.77 -33.48 15.33
C GLN A 18 23.38 -32.01 15.53
N ASP A 19 24.03 -31.09 14.81
CA ASP A 19 23.72 -29.66 14.86
C ASP A 19 22.37 -29.35 14.21
N ALA A 20 21.97 -30.13 13.19
CA ALA A 20 20.64 -30.03 12.59
C ALA A 20 19.53 -30.44 13.58
N TYR A 21 19.71 -31.52 14.33
CA TYR A 21 18.77 -31.93 15.39
C TYR A 21 18.69 -30.88 16.51
N LEU A 22 19.84 -30.34 16.92
CA LEU A 22 19.89 -29.32 17.97
C LEU A 22 19.22 -28.01 17.52
N LYS A 23 19.43 -27.60 16.26
CA LYS A 23 18.72 -26.47 15.64
C LYS A 23 17.21 -26.68 15.61
N GLU A 24 16.75 -27.88 15.29
CA GLU A 24 15.31 -28.18 15.27
C GLU A 24 14.70 -28.19 16.67
N ALA A 25 15.41 -28.73 17.67
CA ALA A 25 15.00 -28.66 19.08
C ALA A 25 14.94 -27.21 19.59
N LEU A 26 15.94 -26.37 19.25
CA LEU A 26 15.96 -24.95 19.58
C LEU A 26 14.81 -24.19 18.89
N ARG A 27 14.49 -24.52 17.63
CA ARG A 27 13.29 -24.00 16.94
C ARG A 27 12.01 -24.41 17.65
N GLY A 28 11.90 -25.67 18.07
CA GLY A 28 10.76 -26.19 18.83
C GLY A 28 10.56 -25.46 20.16
N ALA A 29 11.63 -25.29 20.93
CA ALA A 29 11.62 -24.55 22.19
C ALA A 29 11.24 -23.07 22.00
N CYS A 30 11.81 -22.40 20.99
CA CYS A 30 11.44 -21.03 20.63
C CYS A 30 9.96 -20.92 20.24
N ARG A 31 9.44 -21.83 19.40
CA ARG A 31 8.02 -21.86 19.03
C ARG A 31 7.12 -21.99 20.27
N LEU A 32 7.47 -22.87 21.20
CA LEU A 32 6.74 -23.06 22.44
C LEU A 32 6.75 -21.80 23.31
N ILE A 33 7.92 -21.17 23.47
CA ILE A 33 8.09 -19.91 24.21
C ILE A 33 7.26 -18.79 23.56
N LEU A 34 7.23 -18.68 22.24
CA LEU A 34 6.41 -17.70 21.53
C LEU A 34 4.90 -17.95 21.67
N VAL A 35 4.48 -19.22 21.76
CA VAL A 35 3.08 -19.58 22.03
C VAL A 35 2.70 -19.17 23.46
N ILE A 36 3.54 -19.49 24.44
CA ILE A 36 3.32 -19.14 25.86
C ILE A 36 3.32 -17.61 26.04
N LEU A 37 4.31 -16.92 25.49
CA LEU A 37 4.38 -15.45 25.54
C LEU A 37 3.21 -14.81 24.80
N GLY A 38 2.77 -15.38 23.68
CA GLY A 38 1.62 -14.92 22.91
C GLY A 38 0.27 -15.13 23.61
N GLN A 39 0.18 -15.99 24.63
CA GLN A 39 -1.03 -16.16 25.46
C GLN A 39 -1.15 -15.08 26.57
N SER A 40 -0.08 -14.32 26.83
CA SER A 40 -0.13 -13.19 27.76
C SER A 40 -0.70 -11.94 27.06
N LEU A 41 -1.97 -11.62 27.35
CA LEU A 41 -2.73 -10.57 26.66
C LEU A 41 -2.08 -9.17 26.59
N PRO A 42 -1.34 -8.65 27.59
CA PRO A 42 -0.90 -7.25 27.52
C PRO A 42 0.32 -7.01 26.62
N HIS A 43 1.07 -8.05 26.20
CA HIS A 43 2.36 -7.87 25.51
C HIS A 43 2.44 -8.57 24.15
N GLN A 44 1.32 -9.13 23.67
CA GLN A 44 1.27 -9.95 22.46
C GLN A 44 1.88 -9.23 21.24
N ARG A 45 1.60 -7.93 21.06
CA ARG A 45 2.16 -7.11 19.97
C ARG A 45 3.68 -6.88 20.11
N THR A 46 4.15 -6.59 21.33
CA THR A 46 5.55 -6.28 21.62
C THR A 46 6.47 -7.49 21.41
N ILE A 47 5.96 -8.70 21.68
CA ILE A 47 6.68 -9.95 21.50
C ILE A 47 6.88 -10.25 20.01
N PHE A 48 5.87 -10.07 19.16
CA PHE A 48 6.01 -10.36 17.71
C PHE A 48 6.85 -9.34 16.95
N ASN A 49 7.05 -8.14 17.51
CA ASN A 49 7.94 -7.11 16.97
C ASN A 49 9.41 -7.33 17.37
N HIS A 50 9.72 -8.28 18.25
CA HIS A 50 11.10 -8.52 18.68
C HIS A 50 11.89 -9.26 17.57
N PRO A 51 13.10 -8.80 17.19
CA PRO A 51 13.89 -9.35 16.07
C PRO A 51 14.11 -10.87 16.13
N VAL A 52 14.29 -11.39 17.35
CA VAL A 52 14.46 -12.84 17.59
C VAL A 52 13.18 -13.64 17.35
N CYS A 53 12.00 -13.04 17.50
CA CYS A 53 10.75 -13.73 17.20
C CYS A 53 10.54 -13.85 15.68
N ILE A 54 10.98 -12.84 14.94
CA ILE A 54 10.88 -12.72 13.47
C ILE A 54 11.83 -13.68 12.74
N LEU A 55 13.06 -13.84 13.22
CA LEU A 55 14.07 -14.73 12.64
C LEU A 55 13.73 -16.22 12.81
N TRP A 56 12.89 -16.55 13.79
CA TRP A 56 12.64 -17.92 14.24
C TRP A 56 11.22 -18.41 13.98
N THR A 57 10.29 -17.51 13.68
CA THR A 57 9.13 -17.81 12.86
C THR A 57 9.61 -18.05 11.43
N GLY A 58 10.20 -19.23 11.19
CA GLY A 58 10.16 -19.83 9.86
C GLY A 58 8.68 -19.97 9.51
N CYS A 59 8.12 -18.92 8.92
CA CYS A 59 6.74 -18.88 8.50
C CYS A 59 6.59 -20.00 7.49
N TYR A 60 5.70 -20.94 7.80
CA TYR A 60 5.29 -21.97 6.87
C TYR A 60 5.13 -21.33 5.50
N LEU A 61 5.78 -21.92 4.48
CA LEU A 61 5.60 -21.50 3.08
C LEU A 61 4.12 -21.50 2.71
N GLN A 62 3.31 -22.31 3.42
CA GLN A 62 1.92 -22.59 3.15
C GLN A 62 1.03 -22.25 4.35
N PRO A 63 -0.26 -21.93 4.12
CA PRO A 63 -1.22 -21.79 5.20
C PRO A 63 -1.37 -23.07 6.03
N PRO A 64 -1.73 -22.99 7.33
CA PRO A 64 -1.94 -24.17 8.17
C PRO A 64 -2.97 -25.14 7.55
N GLY A 65 -2.63 -26.42 7.47
CA GLY A 65 -3.51 -27.46 6.92
C GLY A 65 -3.56 -27.51 5.39
N HIS A 66 -2.73 -26.73 4.70
CA HIS A 66 -2.60 -26.79 3.24
C HIS A 66 -1.59 -27.89 2.84
N ALA A 67 -1.97 -28.71 1.85
CA ALA A 67 -1.10 -29.72 1.26
C ALA A 67 -0.31 -29.12 0.09
N VAL A 68 0.90 -29.62 -0.16
CA VAL A 68 1.85 -29.03 -1.14
C VAL A 68 1.32 -29.02 -2.58
N GLN A 69 0.33 -29.86 -2.90
CA GLN A 69 -0.26 -30.00 -4.25
C GLN A 69 -1.62 -29.31 -4.43
N ALA A 70 -2.11 -28.55 -3.44
CA ALA A 70 -3.42 -27.93 -3.51
C ALA A 70 -3.44 -26.68 -4.42
N ASN A 71 -4.60 -26.41 -5.03
CA ASN A 71 -4.74 -25.29 -5.97
C ASN A 71 -4.77 -23.93 -5.24
N LEU A 72 -4.71 -22.85 -6.02
CA LEU A 72 -4.66 -21.48 -5.48
C LEU A 72 -5.94 -21.06 -4.74
N GLN A 73 -7.10 -21.65 -5.07
CA GLN A 73 -8.36 -21.39 -4.36
C GLN A 73 -8.36 -22.03 -2.97
N ASP A 74 -7.89 -23.28 -2.87
CA ASP A 74 -7.75 -24.00 -1.61
C ASP A 74 -6.77 -23.29 -0.68
N ARG A 75 -5.72 -22.70 -1.26
CA ARG A 75 -4.75 -21.88 -0.54
C ARG A 75 -5.40 -20.63 0.07
N ARG A 76 -6.17 -19.88 -0.72
CA ARG A 76 -6.93 -18.70 -0.23
C ARG A 76 -7.90 -19.10 0.88
N ALA A 77 -8.67 -20.17 0.68
CA ALA A 77 -9.61 -20.69 1.67
C ALA A 77 -8.92 -21.16 2.96
N ALA A 78 -7.69 -21.68 2.87
CA ALA A 78 -6.89 -22.04 4.03
C ALA A 78 -6.44 -20.80 4.83
N TRP A 79 -6.05 -19.71 4.17
CA TRP A 79 -5.75 -18.44 4.87
C TRP A 79 -6.96 -17.84 5.59
N ARG A 80 -8.14 -17.87 4.97
CA ARG A 80 -9.39 -17.40 5.59
C ARG A 80 -9.77 -18.17 6.85
N ARG A 81 -9.38 -19.45 6.93
CA ARG A 81 -9.60 -20.32 8.11
C ARG A 81 -8.46 -20.27 9.12
N ALA A 82 -7.32 -19.71 8.75
CA ALA A 82 -6.15 -19.65 9.61
C ALA A 82 -6.41 -18.69 10.78
N GLY A 83 -5.99 -19.07 12.00
CA GLY A 83 -6.09 -18.19 13.15
C GLY A 83 -5.31 -16.89 12.95
N ARG A 84 -5.85 -15.78 13.48
CA ARG A 84 -5.31 -14.41 13.39
C ARG A 84 -3.79 -14.31 13.60
N LEU A 85 -3.27 -15.06 14.58
CA LEU A 85 -1.84 -15.08 14.90
C LEU A 85 -0.98 -15.57 13.71
N ASN A 86 -1.45 -16.58 12.98
CA ASN A 86 -0.73 -17.15 11.84
C ASN A 86 -0.73 -16.19 10.65
N VAL A 87 -1.88 -15.55 10.40
CA VAL A 87 -2.02 -14.52 9.37
C VAL A 87 -1.09 -13.34 9.65
N THR A 88 -1.10 -12.83 10.89
CA THR A 88 -0.24 -11.72 11.33
C THR A 88 1.24 -12.06 11.17
N ARG A 89 1.65 -13.27 11.58
CA ARG A 89 3.03 -13.74 11.41
C ARG A 89 3.43 -13.83 9.94
N ARG A 90 2.54 -14.32 9.07
CA ARG A 90 2.78 -14.43 7.62
C ARG A 90 3.06 -13.06 7.03
N VAL A 91 2.17 -12.08 7.23
CA VAL A 91 2.35 -10.74 6.66
C VAL A 91 3.63 -10.05 7.18
N LEU A 92 3.97 -10.21 8.46
CA LEU A 92 5.22 -9.68 9.03
C LEU A 92 6.47 -10.34 8.45
N ALA A 93 6.46 -11.64 8.23
CA ALA A 93 7.57 -12.34 7.59
C ALA A 93 7.77 -11.89 6.13
N ILE A 94 6.67 -11.66 5.40
CA ILE A 94 6.74 -11.12 4.05
C ILE A 94 7.31 -9.70 4.06
N TYR A 95 6.84 -8.85 4.99
CA TYR A 95 7.33 -7.47 5.18
C TYR A 95 8.84 -7.40 5.46
N ASN A 96 9.33 -8.30 6.32
CA ASN A 96 10.73 -8.44 6.69
C ASN A 96 11.58 -9.20 5.67
N ARG A 97 10.99 -9.56 4.52
CA ARG A 97 11.63 -10.27 3.42
C ARG A 97 12.19 -11.68 3.76
N THR A 98 11.73 -12.31 4.82
CA THR A 98 12.28 -13.63 5.25
C THR A 98 11.83 -14.79 4.37
N LEU A 99 10.78 -14.60 3.57
CA LEU A 99 10.13 -15.61 2.72
C LEU A 99 10.54 -15.58 1.24
N TRP A 100 11.39 -14.64 0.82
CA TRP A 100 11.71 -14.39 -0.59
C TRP A 100 12.96 -15.17 -1.05
N LYS A 101 13.02 -16.47 -0.76
CA LYS A 101 14.24 -17.28 -0.98
C LYS A 101 14.31 -17.94 -2.36
N SER A 102 13.18 -18.22 -3.00
CA SER A 102 13.12 -18.76 -4.37
C SER A 102 11.99 -18.10 -5.18
N THR A 103 12.04 -18.24 -6.51
CA THR A 103 11.04 -17.63 -7.42
C THR A 103 9.64 -18.22 -7.23
N ASN A 104 9.52 -19.53 -7.02
CA ASN A 104 8.23 -20.18 -6.76
C ASN A 104 7.65 -19.74 -5.41
N ASP A 105 8.49 -19.61 -4.39
CA ASP A 105 8.07 -19.07 -3.10
C ASP A 105 7.59 -17.62 -3.23
N ALA A 106 8.20 -16.84 -4.12
CA ALA A 106 7.86 -15.44 -4.33
C ALA A 106 6.50 -15.24 -5.01
N ILE A 107 6.11 -16.11 -5.96
CA ILE A 107 4.76 -16.08 -6.56
C ILE A 107 3.68 -16.38 -5.50
N ASP A 108 3.90 -17.44 -4.71
CA ASP A 108 3.01 -17.83 -3.61
C ASP A 108 2.88 -16.72 -2.57
N VAL A 109 3.99 -16.05 -2.25
CA VAL A 109 4.03 -14.90 -1.34
C VAL A 109 3.23 -13.72 -1.90
N CYS A 110 3.35 -13.41 -3.19
CA CYS A 110 2.53 -12.38 -3.83
C CYS A 110 1.03 -12.74 -3.83
N ALA A 111 0.69 -14.00 -4.12
CA ALA A 111 -0.69 -14.48 -4.07
C ALA A 111 -1.29 -14.38 -2.65
N ASP A 112 -0.50 -14.72 -1.63
CA ASP A 112 -0.90 -14.54 -0.24
C ASP A 112 -1.14 -13.07 0.07
N ILE A 113 -0.20 -12.18 -0.28
CA ILE A 113 -0.33 -10.74 -0.03
C ILE A 113 -1.59 -10.17 -0.71
N VAL A 114 -1.92 -10.60 -1.94
CA VAL A 114 -3.16 -10.20 -2.61
C VAL A 114 -4.40 -10.67 -1.84
N GLU A 115 -4.44 -11.92 -1.39
CA GLU A 115 -5.57 -12.42 -0.58
C GLU A 115 -5.69 -11.66 0.75
N LEU A 116 -4.58 -11.35 1.41
CA LEU A 116 -4.54 -10.66 2.71
C LEU A 116 -5.02 -9.20 2.65
N THR A 117 -5.21 -8.63 1.45
CA THR A 117 -5.89 -7.32 1.30
C THR A 117 -7.40 -7.40 1.50
N ASN A 118 -7.99 -8.61 1.59
CA ASN A 118 -9.43 -8.78 1.69
C ASN A 118 -9.97 -8.48 3.10
N ALA A 119 -10.41 -7.24 3.32
CA ALA A 119 -10.96 -6.77 4.60
C ALA A 119 -12.21 -7.53 5.08
N GLN A 120 -12.88 -8.31 4.21
CA GLN A 120 -13.97 -9.19 4.64
C GLN A 120 -13.49 -10.34 5.53
N PHE A 121 -12.23 -10.77 5.37
CA PHE A 121 -11.68 -11.94 6.06
C PHE A 121 -10.55 -11.61 7.04
N PHE A 122 -9.94 -10.43 6.92
CA PHE A 122 -8.75 -10.07 7.70
C PHE A 122 -8.92 -8.73 8.41
N ASP A 123 -8.29 -8.62 9.58
CA ASP A 123 -8.30 -7.38 10.37
C ASP A 123 -7.59 -6.23 9.64
N ALA A 124 -8.01 -5.00 9.93
CA ALA A 124 -7.45 -3.78 9.33
C ALA A 124 -5.90 -3.70 9.40
N GLU A 125 -5.29 -4.10 10.52
CA GLU A 125 -3.82 -4.08 10.69
C GLU A 125 -3.09 -5.04 9.71
N VAL A 126 -3.71 -6.18 9.36
CA VAL A 126 -3.17 -7.11 8.36
C VAL A 126 -3.33 -6.53 6.96
N VAL A 127 -4.51 -5.99 6.67
CA VAL A 127 -4.85 -5.41 5.37
C VAL A 127 -3.93 -4.22 5.06
N ASP A 128 -3.77 -3.29 6.02
CA ASP A 128 -2.88 -2.13 5.88
C ASP A 128 -1.43 -2.55 5.64
N LEU A 129 -0.96 -3.56 6.39
CA LEU A 129 0.41 -4.06 6.23
C LEU A 129 0.59 -4.77 4.89
N ALA A 130 -0.42 -5.49 4.39
CA ALA A 130 -0.38 -6.11 3.06
C ALA A 130 -0.26 -5.04 1.95
N PHE A 131 -1.03 -3.96 2.02
CA PHE A 131 -0.89 -2.83 1.10
C PHE A 131 0.48 -2.16 1.20
N LEU A 132 0.99 -1.97 2.42
CA LEU A 132 2.34 -1.42 2.63
C LEU A 132 3.43 -2.31 2.01
N VAL A 133 3.30 -3.63 2.14
CA VAL A 133 4.21 -4.60 1.50
C VAL A 133 4.18 -4.48 -0.02
N MET A 134 2.98 -4.45 -0.63
CA MET A 134 2.84 -4.27 -2.08
C MET A 134 3.49 -2.96 -2.51
N LEU A 135 3.21 -1.87 -1.80
CA LEU A 135 3.75 -0.56 -2.14
C LEU A 135 5.28 -0.54 -2.05
N LYS A 136 5.86 -1.17 -1.02
CA LYS A 136 7.31 -1.33 -0.87
C LYS A 136 7.93 -2.12 -2.03
N GLN A 137 7.26 -3.14 -2.55
CA GLN A 137 7.73 -3.88 -3.73
C GLN A 137 7.70 -3.02 -4.99
N ILE A 138 6.62 -2.28 -5.20
CA ILE A 138 6.44 -1.37 -6.34
C ILE A 138 7.53 -0.30 -6.32
N VAL A 139 7.66 0.44 -5.22
CA VAL A 139 8.66 1.52 -5.08
C VAL A 139 10.10 0.98 -5.18
N SER A 140 10.34 -0.28 -4.82
CA SER A 140 11.64 -0.94 -4.99
C SER A 140 11.90 -1.47 -6.41
N ASN A 141 10.98 -1.27 -7.35
CA ASN A 141 11.01 -1.84 -8.71
C ASN A 141 11.11 -3.37 -8.73
N ARG A 142 10.32 -4.05 -7.89
CA ARG A 142 10.31 -5.52 -7.74
C ARG A 142 8.89 -6.10 -7.79
N ALA A 143 8.03 -5.51 -8.63
CA ALA A 143 6.61 -5.85 -8.69
C ALA A 143 6.23 -6.83 -9.81
N ASP A 144 7.18 -7.34 -10.60
CA ASP A 144 6.89 -8.20 -11.76
C ASP A 144 6.06 -9.44 -11.39
N LEU A 145 6.36 -10.07 -10.25
CA LEU A 145 5.59 -11.21 -9.75
C LEU A 145 4.19 -10.82 -9.27
N LEU A 146 4.04 -9.61 -8.71
CA LEU A 146 2.73 -9.07 -8.34
C LEU A 146 1.88 -8.83 -9.58
N ILE A 147 2.47 -8.30 -10.66
CA ILE A 147 1.81 -8.14 -11.97
C ILE A 147 1.33 -9.50 -12.48
N SER A 148 2.19 -10.52 -12.46
CA SER A 148 1.84 -11.87 -12.89
C SER A 148 0.70 -12.49 -12.06
N VAL A 149 0.70 -12.28 -10.74
CA VAL A 149 -0.39 -12.76 -9.86
C VAL A 149 -1.71 -12.04 -10.16
N LEU A 150 -1.68 -10.73 -10.40
CA LEU A 150 -2.88 -9.96 -10.76
C LEU A 150 -3.40 -10.33 -12.16
N ALA A 151 -2.51 -10.59 -13.12
CA ALA A 151 -2.87 -11.05 -14.46
C ALA A 151 -3.71 -12.34 -14.44
N ASN A 152 -3.43 -13.23 -13.48
CA ASN A 152 -4.16 -14.48 -13.24
C ASN A 152 -5.25 -14.35 -12.15
N GLY A 153 -5.49 -13.14 -11.65
CA GLY A 153 -6.43 -12.84 -10.59
C GLY A 153 -7.86 -12.63 -11.06
N SER A 154 -8.77 -12.40 -10.12
CA SER A 154 -10.13 -11.95 -10.44
C SER A 154 -10.18 -10.44 -10.61
N HIS A 155 -11.15 -9.96 -11.39
CA HIS A 155 -11.47 -8.53 -11.51
C HIS A 155 -11.58 -7.84 -10.14
N GLU A 156 -12.33 -8.43 -9.20
CA GLU A 156 -12.52 -7.91 -7.84
C GLU A 156 -11.21 -7.79 -7.05
N SER A 157 -10.27 -8.72 -7.28
CA SER A 157 -8.96 -8.68 -6.63
C SER A 157 -8.16 -7.49 -7.17
N THR A 158 -8.21 -7.23 -8.47
CA THR A 158 -7.59 -6.07 -9.10
C THR A 158 -8.19 -4.76 -8.58
N VAL A 159 -9.53 -4.65 -8.54
CA VAL A 159 -10.23 -3.48 -7.99
C VAL A 159 -9.77 -3.19 -6.57
N ARG A 160 -9.75 -4.22 -5.71
CA ARG A 160 -9.33 -4.10 -4.31
C ARG A 160 -7.87 -3.66 -4.17
N VAL A 161 -6.98 -4.26 -4.96
CA VAL A 161 -5.55 -3.95 -4.90
C VAL A 161 -5.28 -2.52 -5.35
N PHE A 162 -5.82 -2.10 -6.49
CA PHE A 162 -5.59 -0.76 -7.01
C PHE A 162 -6.25 0.32 -6.15
N SER A 163 -7.51 0.13 -5.72
CA SER A 163 -8.17 1.09 -4.85
C SER A 163 -7.40 1.32 -3.54
N GLY A 164 -6.93 0.25 -2.89
CA GLY A 164 -6.13 0.36 -1.67
C GLY A 164 -4.76 0.99 -1.89
N LEU A 165 -4.05 0.63 -2.96
CA LEU A 165 -2.77 1.25 -3.31
C LEU A 165 -2.91 2.75 -3.63
N ILE A 166 -3.94 3.14 -4.37
CA ILE A 166 -4.20 4.55 -4.73
C ILE A 166 -4.52 5.37 -3.49
N ARG A 167 -5.34 4.84 -2.58
CA ARG A 167 -5.63 5.47 -1.28
C ARG A 167 -4.36 5.68 -0.46
N LEU A 168 -3.54 4.64 -0.35
CA LEU A 168 -2.26 4.72 0.37
C LEU A 168 -1.32 5.74 -0.27
N TRP A 169 -1.34 5.85 -1.61
CA TRP A 169 -0.55 6.83 -2.35
C TRP A 169 -1.05 8.27 -2.17
N LEU A 170 -2.37 8.48 -2.19
CA LEU A 170 -3.01 9.77 -1.91
C LEU A 170 -2.69 10.27 -0.51
N GLU A 171 -2.70 9.40 0.49
CA GLU A 171 -2.30 9.76 1.86
C GLU A 171 -0.83 10.20 1.92
N CYS A 172 0.06 9.50 1.21
CA CYS A 172 1.48 9.86 1.13
C CYS A 172 1.67 11.26 0.51
N ILE A 173 1.00 11.53 -0.60
CA ILE A 173 1.10 12.82 -1.30
C ILE A 173 0.43 13.94 -0.51
N GLY A 174 -0.69 13.67 0.16
CA GLY A 174 -1.34 14.61 1.07
C GLY A 174 -0.42 15.03 2.23
N MET A 175 0.32 14.08 2.81
CA MET A 175 1.34 14.39 3.82
C MET A 175 2.47 15.25 3.25
N GLN A 176 2.96 14.94 2.04
CA GLN A 176 4.03 15.71 1.39
C GLN A 176 3.61 17.17 1.15
N ILE A 177 2.44 17.39 0.56
CA ILE A 177 1.93 18.73 0.26
C ILE A 177 1.72 19.53 1.56
N ASN A 178 1.19 18.90 2.62
CA ASN A 178 0.99 19.59 3.90
C ASN A 178 2.33 19.99 4.54
N ASN A 179 3.34 19.10 4.51
CA ASN A 179 4.67 19.42 5.02
C ASN A 179 5.33 20.55 4.21
N GLU A 180 5.23 20.54 2.87
CA GLU A 180 5.75 21.63 2.02
C GLU A 180 5.08 22.97 2.31
N VAL A 181 3.80 22.97 2.65
CA VAL A 181 3.06 24.19 3.04
C VAL A 181 3.53 24.71 4.40
N GLU A 182 3.76 23.82 5.37
CA GLU A 182 4.31 24.18 6.68
C GLU A 182 5.74 24.72 6.57
N ASP A 183 6.59 24.12 5.72
CA ASP A 183 7.96 24.58 5.48
C ASP A 183 7.99 25.97 4.81
N ARG A 184 7.12 26.23 3.81
CA ARG A 184 6.99 27.55 3.19
C ARG A 184 6.43 28.62 4.14
N ALA A 185 5.60 28.23 5.10
CA ALA A 185 5.09 29.14 6.12
C ALA A 185 6.14 29.48 7.19
N ASN A 186 7.14 28.60 7.39
CA ASN A 186 8.22 28.76 8.35
C ASN A 186 9.53 29.31 7.73
N ASP A 187 9.51 29.69 6.45
CA ASP A 187 10.66 30.25 5.74
C ASP A 187 11.03 31.63 6.34
N PRO A 188 12.26 31.85 6.84
CA PRO A 188 12.61 33.02 7.66
C PRO A 188 12.71 34.34 6.86
N THR A 189 12.42 34.33 5.56
CA THR A 189 12.52 35.49 4.68
C THR A 189 11.33 36.46 4.77
N THR A 190 10.31 36.17 5.57
CA THR A 190 9.15 37.07 5.77
C THR A 190 8.82 37.45 7.22
N LEU A 191 9.70 37.17 8.20
CA LEU A 191 9.47 37.55 9.60
C LEU A 191 10.61 38.38 10.20
N TRP A 192 10.91 39.52 9.58
CA TRP A 192 11.40 40.70 10.31
C TRP A 192 10.25 41.68 10.49
N SER A 193 9.30 41.31 11.35
CA SER A 193 8.56 42.30 12.12
C SER A 193 8.54 41.86 13.59
N SER A 194 9.30 42.64 14.36
CA SER A 194 9.22 42.85 15.79
C SER A 194 7.85 42.59 16.41
N HIS A 195 7.73 41.55 17.25
CA HIS A 195 7.62 41.67 18.71
C HIS A 195 7.33 40.30 19.35
N GLY A 196 7.88 40.11 20.54
CA GLY A 196 8.02 38.82 21.20
C GLY A 196 6.70 38.13 21.52
N SER A 197 6.66 36.83 21.22
CA SER A 197 6.14 35.80 22.08
C SER A 197 6.60 34.47 21.51
N ALA A 198 7.60 33.85 22.14
CA ALA A 198 7.95 32.47 21.88
C ALA A 198 6.79 31.59 22.38
N THR A 199 5.75 31.42 21.57
CA THR A 199 4.89 30.24 21.69
C THR A 199 5.73 29.05 21.26
N ALA A 200 6.42 28.46 22.23
CA ALA A 200 6.97 27.13 22.11
C ALA A 200 5.86 26.24 21.51
N LEU A 201 6.10 25.74 20.30
CA LEU A 201 5.36 24.63 19.72
C LEU A 201 5.54 23.45 20.68
N ILE A 202 4.63 23.34 21.65
CA ILE A 202 4.49 22.15 22.46
C ILE A 202 4.14 21.04 21.46
N PRO A 203 4.98 20.01 21.29
CA PRO A 203 4.60 18.85 20.50
C PRO A 203 3.36 18.30 21.18
N LYS A 204 2.22 18.33 20.49
CA LYS A 204 0.98 17.73 20.99
C LYS A 204 1.15 16.22 20.94
N ALA A 205 1.94 15.70 21.88
CA ALA A 205 2.16 14.27 22.08
C ALA A 205 0.94 13.72 22.83
N GLU A 206 -0.19 13.60 22.13
CA GLU A 206 -1.09 12.50 22.47
C GLU A 206 -0.36 11.23 22.04
N ALA A 207 0.37 10.64 22.99
CA ALA A 207 0.99 9.34 22.87
C ALA A 207 -0.10 8.26 22.81
N VAL A 208 -0.93 8.29 21.77
CA VAL A 208 -1.63 7.11 21.30
C VAL A 208 -0.52 6.15 20.89
N HIS A 209 -0.43 4.99 21.54
CA HIS A 209 0.45 3.92 21.08
C HIS A 209 0.14 3.62 19.61
N LYS A 210 0.93 4.20 18.69
CA LYS A 210 0.82 3.95 17.26
C LYS A 210 1.04 2.45 17.03
N THR A 211 0.20 1.82 16.23
CA THR A 211 0.39 0.41 15.85
C THR A 211 1.69 0.25 15.08
N PHE A 212 2.26 -0.96 15.04
CA PHE A 212 3.46 -1.24 14.26
C PHE A 212 3.27 -0.84 12.79
N CYS A 213 2.11 -1.18 12.20
CA CYS A 213 1.80 -0.81 10.83
C CYS A 213 1.78 0.71 10.63
N SER A 214 1.20 1.48 11.55
CA SER A 214 1.20 2.95 11.47
C SER A 214 2.62 3.54 11.55
N GLN A 215 3.48 3.00 12.42
CA GLN A 215 4.87 3.44 12.55
C GLN A 215 5.68 3.14 11.28
N GLU A 216 5.58 1.92 10.75
CA GLU A 216 6.29 1.52 9.53
C GLU A 216 5.77 2.28 8.30
N LYS A 217 4.45 2.51 8.22
CA LYS A 217 3.83 3.32 7.17
C LYS A 217 4.36 4.74 7.19
N GLU A 218 4.39 5.39 8.35
CA GLU A 218 4.93 6.74 8.53
C GLU A 218 6.42 6.80 8.17
N ALA A 219 7.22 5.85 8.67
CA ALA A 219 8.64 5.77 8.35
C ALA A 219 8.90 5.52 6.85
N PHE A 220 8.08 4.71 6.19
CA PHE A 220 8.17 4.45 4.75
C PHE A 220 7.74 5.66 3.93
N MET A 221 6.65 6.32 4.31
CA MET A 221 6.16 7.54 3.64
C MET A 221 7.18 8.68 3.76
N MET A 222 7.79 8.88 4.93
CA MET A 222 8.86 9.87 5.13
C MET A 222 10.08 9.60 4.22
N LYS A 223 10.39 8.34 3.93
CA LYS A 223 11.47 7.97 2.98
C LYS A 223 11.10 8.17 1.52
N MET A 224 9.80 8.23 1.21
CA MET A 224 9.30 8.49 -0.14
C MET A 224 9.14 9.97 -0.48
N VAL A 225 9.25 10.86 0.53
CA VAL A 225 9.20 12.31 0.33
C VAL A 225 10.24 12.70 -0.72
N ASN A 226 9.79 13.36 -1.79
CA ASN A 226 10.59 13.83 -2.93
C ASN A 226 11.12 12.78 -3.92
N ALA A 227 10.70 11.51 -3.85
CA ALA A 227 11.19 10.48 -4.76
C ALA A 227 10.38 10.40 -6.08
N ASP A 228 10.76 11.18 -7.10
CA ASP A 228 10.26 10.99 -8.48
C ASP A 228 10.41 9.55 -8.96
N THR A 229 11.43 8.84 -8.46
CA THR A 229 11.65 7.42 -8.72
C THR A 229 10.50 6.55 -8.19
N ALA A 230 9.92 6.88 -7.04
CA ALA A 230 8.79 6.13 -6.49
C ALA A 230 7.54 6.32 -7.36
N LEU A 231 7.26 7.55 -7.79
CA LEU A 231 6.20 7.86 -8.74
C LEU A 231 6.42 7.14 -10.08
N TYR A 232 7.64 7.18 -10.59
CA TYR A 232 8.02 6.47 -11.81
C TYR A 232 7.73 4.96 -11.71
N HIS A 233 8.14 4.31 -10.61
CA HIS A 233 7.87 2.88 -10.43
C HIS A 233 6.39 2.58 -10.25
N MET A 234 5.63 3.46 -9.58
CA MET A 234 4.18 3.30 -9.43
C MET A 234 3.44 3.41 -10.77
N LEU A 235 3.76 4.43 -11.58
CA LEU A 235 3.19 4.60 -12.91
C LEU A 235 3.60 3.47 -13.84
N ARG A 236 4.87 3.04 -13.83
CA ARG A 236 5.34 1.89 -14.60
C ARG A 236 4.61 0.61 -14.21
N PHE A 237 4.48 0.33 -12.91
CA PHE A 237 3.73 -0.82 -12.41
C PHE A 237 2.29 -0.80 -12.90
N ALA A 238 1.59 0.33 -12.78
CA ALA A 238 0.21 0.46 -13.24
C ALA A 238 0.10 0.25 -14.77
N THR A 239 0.99 0.87 -15.54
CA THR A 239 1.03 0.73 -17.01
C THR A 239 1.26 -0.72 -17.44
N GLU A 240 2.25 -1.41 -16.87
CA GLU A 240 2.54 -2.80 -17.21
C GLU A 240 1.45 -3.76 -16.74
N THR A 241 0.75 -3.43 -15.64
CA THR A 241 -0.41 -4.21 -15.17
C THR A 241 -1.62 -4.05 -16.10
N ALA A 242 -1.89 -2.83 -16.57
CA ALA A 242 -3.00 -2.54 -17.48
C ALA A 242 -2.86 -3.27 -18.84
N LYS A 243 -1.63 -3.55 -19.27
CA LYS A 243 -1.33 -4.26 -20.52
C LYS A 243 -1.58 -5.77 -20.46
N GLN A 244 -1.80 -6.36 -19.28
CA GLN A 244 -1.84 -7.81 -19.13
C GLN A 244 -3.06 -8.44 -19.81
N ASN A 245 -4.27 -7.96 -19.48
CA ASN A 245 -5.52 -8.41 -20.09
C ASN A 245 -6.68 -7.46 -19.78
N GLU A 246 -7.80 -7.64 -20.46
CA GLU A 246 -8.99 -6.80 -20.33
C GLU A 246 -9.60 -6.83 -18.93
N THR A 247 -9.69 -8.01 -18.29
CA THR A 247 -10.24 -8.17 -16.93
C THR A 247 -9.47 -7.32 -15.91
N VAL A 248 -8.14 -7.34 -16.00
CA VAL A 248 -7.27 -6.51 -15.16
C VAL A 248 -7.43 -5.04 -15.50
N ARG A 249 -7.41 -4.66 -16.77
CA ARG A 249 -7.60 -3.28 -17.21
C ARG A 249 -8.91 -2.68 -16.70
N LEU A 250 -10.03 -3.38 -16.84
CA LEU A 250 -11.33 -2.95 -16.33
C LEU A 250 -11.32 -2.88 -14.79
N GLY A 251 -10.74 -3.87 -14.12
CA GLY A 251 -10.59 -3.83 -12.66
C GLY A 251 -9.71 -2.67 -12.16
N MET A 252 -8.73 -2.26 -12.95
CA MET A 252 -7.92 -1.07 -12.66
C MET A 252 -8.73 0.22 -12.81
N LEU A 253 -9.58 0.32 -13.85
CA LEU A 253 -10.48 1.45 -14.06
C LEU A 253 -11.47 1.57 -12.90
N ASP A 254 -12.14 0.48 -12.55
CA ASP A 254 -13.08 0.42 -11.44
C ASP A 254 -12.39 0.62 -10.08
N GLY A 255 -11.10 0.26 -9.97
CA GLY A 255 -10.25 0.57 -8.82
C GLY A 255 -9.84 2.05 -8.71
N GLY A 256 -10.10 2.87 -9.73
CA GLY A 256 -9.80 4.30 -9.76
C GLY A 256 -8.40 4.67 -10.30
N SER A 257 -7.76 3.79 -11.08
CA SER A 257 -6.34 3.97 -11.51
C SER A 257 -6.05 5.25 -12.29
N LEU A 258 -7.06 5.88 -12.89
CA LEU A 258 -6.93 7.21 -13.51
C LEU A 258 -6.53 8.30 -12.50
N ALA A 259 -6.84 8.14 -11.22
CA ALA A 259 -6.37 9.04 -10.17
C ALA A 259 -4.84 9.13 -10.10
N LEU A 260 -4.10 8.08 -10.50
CA LEU A 260 -2.64 8.10 -10.52
C LEU A 260 -2.08 9.17 -11.45
N VAL A 261 -2.78 9.47 -12.55
CA VAL A 261 -2.39 10.57 -13.46
C VAL A 261 -2.51 11.89 -12.73
N LEU A 262 -3.63 12.14 -12.05
CA LEU A 262 -3.83 13.38 -11.28
C LEU A 262 -2.81 13.51 -10.14
N ILE A 263 -2.50 12.40 -9.47
CA ILE A 263 -1.50 12.35 -8.42
C ILE A 263 -0.09 12.64 -8.93
N ALA A 264 0.21 12.27 -10.17
CA ALA A 264 1.49 12.61 -10.80
C ALA A 264 1.69 14.12 -11.02
N PHE A 265 0.67 14.95 -10.82
CA PHE A 265 0.74 16.41 -10.99
C PHE A 265 0.36 17.19 -9.73
N ALA A 266 0.10 16.50 -8.62
CA ALA A 266 -0.27 17.12 -7.37
C ALA A 266 0.93 17.88 -6.74
N ASN A 267 0.68 19.12 -6.31
CA ASN A 267 1.63 19.97 -5.61
C ASN A 267 0.88 21.00 -4.74
N VAL A 268 1.60 21.99 -4.21
CA VAL A 268 0.99 23.08 -3.41
C VAL A 268 -0.10 23.84 -4.17
N ASP A 269 0.07 24.04 -5.48
CA ASP A 269 -0.83 24.80 -6.35
C ASP A 269 -2.03 23.97 -6.87
N PHE A 270 -1.86 22.66 -7.05
CA PHE A 270 -2.91 21.72 -7.43
C PHE A 270 -3.05 20.62 -6.37
N ARG A 271 -4.05 20.78 -5.49
CA ARG A 271 -4.36 19.85 -4.40
C ARG A 271 -5.54 18.95 -4.75
N LEU A 272 -5.39 17.65 -4.52
CA LEU A 272 -6.39 16.61 -4.81
C LEU A 272 -7.49 16.52 -3.73
N SER A 273 -8.06 17.67 -3.36
CA SER A 273 -8.92 17.79 -2.17
C SER A 273 -10.18 16.93 -2.26
N GLY A 274 -10.73 16.75 -3.46
CA GLY A 274 -11.87 15.89 -3.74
C GLY A 274 -11.54 14.39 -3.72
N LEU A 275 -10.30 13.99 -4.04
CA LEU A 275 -9.87 12.58 -3.95
C LEU A 275 -9.47 12.17 -2.53
N VAL A 276 -8.98 13.12 -1.73
CA VAL A 276 -8.56 12.90 -0.33
C VAL A 276 -9.75 12.94 0.64
N ALA A 277 -10.92 13.42 0.18
CA ALA A 277 -12.15 13.37 0.97
C ALA A 277 -12.53 11.92 1.27
N ALA A 278 -12.14 11.44 2.46
CA ALA A 278 -12.69 10.24 3.04
C ALA A 278 -14.23 10.31 2.95
N PRO A 279 -14.94 9.22 2.64
CA PRO A 279 -16.39 9.23 2.69
C PRO A 279 -16.78 9.65 4.10
N ARG A 280 -17.25 10.90 4.25
CA ARG A 280 -17.84 11.38 5.49
C ARG A 280 -18.97 10.41 5.75
N LYS A 281 -18.85 9.58 6.81
CA LYS A 281 -19.99 8.88 7.38
C LYS A 281 -21.06 9.94 7.64
N GLU A 282 -22.03 10.03 6.74
CA GLU A 282 -23.25 10.78 7.00
C GLU A 282 -23.80 10.21 8.30
N ARG A 283 -23.80 11.03 9.34
CA ARG A 283 -24.43 10.69 10.60
C ARG A 283 -25.91 10.52 10.30
N LEU A 284 -26.33 9.27 10.09
CA LEU A 284 -27.75 8.92 10.08
C LEU A 284 -28.40 9.53 11.33
N PRO A 285 -29.57 10.18 11.18
CA PRO A 285 -30.23 10.84 12.28
C PRO A 285 -30.54 9.81 13.38
N LYS A 286 -30.19 10.16 14.61
CA LYS A 286 -30.44 9.34 15.80
C LYS A 286 -31.92 9.02 15.89
N GLY A 287 -32.29 7.76 15.70
CA GLY A 287 -33.57 7.27 16.23
C GLY A 287 -34.19 6.06 15.56
N THR A 288 -33.57 4.87 15.64
CA THR A 288 -34.35 3.63 15.72
C THR A 288 -33.57 2.55 16.46
N LYS A 289 -34.12 2.09 17.59
CA LYS A 289 -33.60 0.92 18.32
C LYS A 289 -33.91 -0.32 17.49
N SER A 290 -32.91 -0.94 16.89
CA SER A 290 -33.01 -2.31 16.39
C SER A 290 -31.92 -3.16 17.04
N ARG A 291 -32.36 -4.09 17.89
CA ARG A 291 -31.54 -5.20 18.39
C ARG A 291 -31.38 -6.20 17.26
N LEU A 292 -30.27 -6.12 16.53
CA LEU A 292 -29.66 -7.27 15.89
C LEU A 292 -28.15 -7.02 15.89
N ARG A 293 -27.38 -7.96 16.44
CA ARG A 293 -25.91 -7.94 16.35
C ARG A 293 -25.52 -8.08 14.88
N SER A 294 -25.42 -6.97 14.15
CA SER A 294 -24.61 -6.90 12.95
C SER A 294 -23.17 -6.63 13.39
N ASN A 295 -22.24 -7.47 12.95
CA ASN A 295 -20.83 -7.16 13.05
C ASN A 295 -20.57 -5.96 12.16
N VAL A 296 -20.35 -4.83 12.81
CA VAL A 296 -20.18 -3.49 12.26
C VAL A 296 -18.89 -3.40 11.44
N ASP A 297 -19.06 -2.99 10.18
CA ASP A 297 -18.18 -2.13 9.38
C ASP A 297 -16.67 -2.46 9.32
N ALA A 298 -16.31 -3.58 8.71
CA ALA A 298 -15.05 -3.68 7.96
C ALA A 298 -15.34 -3.53 6.47
N GLU A 299 -16.05 -2.46 6.07
CA GLU A 299 -16.20 -2.16 4.64
C GLU A 299 -14.83 -1.74 4.11
N ALA A 300 -14.26 -2.61 3.26
CA ALA A 300 -13.16 -2.25 2.39
C ALA A 300 -13.49 -0.89 1.75
N SER A 301 -12.64 0.10 2.00
CA SER A 301 -13.06 1.45 1.69
C SER A 301 -13.21 1.61 0.16
N PRO A 302 -14.36 2.12 -0.30
CA PRO A 302 -14.83 1.92 -1.69
C PRO A 302 -13.89 2.54 -2.72
N PRO A 303 -13.85 2.08 -3.98
CA PRO A 303 -13.08 2.76 -5.00
C PRO A 303 -13.49 4.24 -5.14
N ILE A 304 -12.54 5.08 -5.58
CA ILE A 304 -12.81 6.50 -5.82
C ILE A 304 -13.75 6.61 -7.02
N SER A 305 -14.84 7.37 -6.88
CA SER A 305 -15.81 7.48 -7.96
C SER A 305 -15.21 8.13 -9.21
N LEU A 306 -15.57 7.61 -10.39
CA LEU A 306 -15.13 8.18 -11.67
C LEU A 306 -15.57 9.65 -11.82
N ALA A 307 -16.71 10.02 -11.25
CA ALA A 307 -17.19 11.41 -11.26
C ALA A 307 -16.22 12.35 -10.50
N THR A 308 -15.73 11.92 -9.32
CA THR A 308 -14.74 12.67 -8.56
C THR A 308 -13.42 12.78 -9.32
N ILE A 309 -12.98 11.69 -9.95
CA ILE A 309 -11.77 11.67 -10.77
C ILE A 309 -11.90 12.64 -11.96
N ASN A 310 -13.03 12.61 -12.66
CA ASN A 310 -13.27 13.49 -13.81
C ASN A 310 -13.39 14.97 -13.41
N ALA A 311 -13.97 15.27 -12.24
CA ALA A 311 -14.02 16.65 -11.73
C ALA A 311 -12.61 17.21 -11.47
N GLU A 312 -11.75 16.42 -10.83
CA GLU A 312 -10.37 16.80 -10.54
C GLU A 312 -9.51 16.88 -11.82
N ALA A 313 -9.74 15.97 -12.77
CA ALA A 313 -9.12 16.03 -14.10
C ALA A 313 -9.52 17.30 -14.86
N SER A 314 -10.79 17.71 -14.79
CA SER A 314 -11.25 18.97 -15.36
C SER A 314 -10.53 20.17 -14.76
N ALA A 315 -10.33 20.20 -13.44
CA ALA A 315 -9.57 21.26 -12.79
C ALA A 315 -8.10 21.26 -13.25
N LEU A 316 -7.43 20.10 -13.24
CA LEU A 316 -6.03 19.99 -13.69
C LEU A 316 -5.85 20.42 -15.15
N SER A 317 -6.79 20.07 -16.02
CA SER A 317 -6.77 20.45 -17.45
C SER A 317 -6.80 21.95 -17.70
N PHE A 318 -7.17 22.76 -16.70
CA PHE A 318 -7.10 24.21 -16.75
C PHE A 318 -5.77 24.73 -16.16
N PHE A 319 -5.28 24.11 -15.09
CA PHE A 319 -4.04 24.52 -14.43
C PHE A 319 -2.79 24.24 -15.25
N ILE A 320 -2.79 23.16 -16.04
CA ILE A 320 -1.61 22.70 -16.77
C ILE A 320 -1.13 23.69 -17.84
N ASP A 321 -2.03 24.51 -18.38
CA ASP A 321 -1.73 25.56 -19.34
C ASP A 321 -1.27 26.88 -18.67
N SER A 322 -1.30 26.95 -17.33
CA SER A 322 -0.92 28.16 -16.61
C SER A 322 0.60 28.27 -16.44
N ALA A 323 1.16 29.45 -16.75
CA ALA A 323 2.59 29.72 -16.61
C ALA A 323 3.10 29.44 -15.19
N LYS A 324 2.32 29.79 -14.17
CA LYS A 324 2.64 29.55 -12.75
C LYS A 324 2.79 28.05 -12.43
N PHE A 325 1.93 27.20 -13.02
CA PHE A 325 2.03 25.76 -12.84
C PHE A 325 3.28 25.22 -13.52
N ASN A 326 3.56 25.64 -14.75
CA ASN A 326 4.75 25.21 -15.50
C ASN A 326 6.06 25.68 -14.86
N GLU A 327 6.09 26.87 -14.25
CA GLU A 327 7.25 27.33 -13.46
C GLU A 327 7.54 26.41 -12.26
N SER A 328 6.51 25.82 -11.65
CA SER A 328 6.67 24.87 -10.53
C SER A 328 7.15 23.47 -10.97
N TRP A 329 7.04 23.15 -12.26
CA TRP A 329 7.39 21.85 -12.83
C TRP A 329 8.51 22.00 -13.88
N GLN A 330 9.76 21.84 -13.44
CA GLN A 330 10.93 22.06 -14.30
C GLN A 330 11.13 20.99 -15.40
N GLY A 331 11.17 21.42 -16.67
CA GLY A 331 11.78 20.72 -17.82
C GLY A 331 11.62 19.19 -17.87
N GLN A 332 12.74 18.46 -17.87
CA GLN A 332 12.80 16.99 -18.04
C GLN A 332 11.91 16.20 -17.04
N ARG A 333 11.64 16.77 -15.86
CA ARG A 333 10.77 16.16 -14.85
C ARG A 333 9.30 16.17 -15.30
N LEU A 334 8.85 17.28 -15.90
CA LEU A 334 7.52 17.43 -16.46
C LEU A 334 7.34 16.49 -17.66
N ASP A 335 8.30 16.50 -18.60
CA ASP A 335 8.28 15.64 -19.79
C ASP A 335 8.18 14.15 -19.43
N THR A 336 8.96 13.72 -18.43
CA THR A 336 8.94 12.33 -17.95
C THR A 336 7.57 11.98 -17.37
N ARG A 337 6.95 12.87 -16.59
CA ARG A 337 5.62 12.64 -16.00
C ARG A 337 4.54 12.57 -17.09
N LEU A 338 4.56 13.49 -18.06
CA LEU A 338 3.66 13.50 -19.20
C LEU A 338 3.76 12.19 -19.99
N LEU A 339 4.98 11.76 -20.31
CA LEU A 339 5.22 10.52 -21.07
C LEU A 339 4.71 9.27 -20.32
N LEU A 340 4.98 9.17 -19.02
CA LEU A 340 4.50 8.04 -18.20
C LEU A 340 2.98 8.04 -18.08
N CYS A 341 2.38 9.21 -17.82
CA CYS A 341 0.94 9.35 -17.69
C CYS A 341 0.23 9.08 -19.02
N SER A 342 0.78 9.56 -20.13
CA SER A 342 0.30 9.24 -21.48
C SER A 342 0.30 7.73 -21.73
N SER A 343 1.41 7.05 -21.40
CA SER A 343 1.49 5.59 -21.53
C SER A 343 0.44 4.86 -20.68
N LEU A 344 0.19 5.34 -19.45
CA LEU A 344 -0.83 4.80 -18.57
C LEU A 344 -2.25 5.02 -19.12
N VAL A 345 -2.56 6.24 -19.58
CA VAL A 345 -3.86 6.59 -20.17
C VAL A 345 -4.14 5.71 -21.39
N TYR A 346 -3.18 5.55 -22.29
CA TYR A 346 -3.33 4.66 -23.44
C TYR A 346 -3.52 3.20 -23.06
N SER A 347 -2.86 2.73 -22.01
CA SER A 347 -2.98 1.34 -21.55
C SER A 347 -4.32 1.07 -20.87
N LEU A 348 -4.87 2.06 -20.15
CA LEU A 348 -6.15 1.96 -19.45
C LEU A 348 -7.35 2.15 -20.38
N LEU A 349 -7.34 3.21 -21.18
CA LEU A 349 -8.48 3.65 -21.99
C LEU A 349 -8.39 3.22 -23.45
N GLY A 350 -7.31 2.55 -23.87
CA GLY A 350 -7.07 2.17 -25.26
C GLY A 350 -6.58 3.33 -26.13
N ARG A 351 -6.17 3.02 -27.37
CA ARG A 351 -5.87 4.02 -28.41
C ARG A 351 -7.17 4.49 -29.07
N ASP A 352 -7.12 5.65 -29.74
CA ASP A 352 -8.21 6.28 -30.51
C ASP A 352 -8.91 5.39 -31.56
N LYS A 353 -8.45 4.16 -31.78
CA LYS A 353 -8.99 3.20 -32.75
C LYS A 353 -9.80 2.06 -32.15
N VAL A 354 -9.88 1.96 -30.82
CA VAL A 354 -10.73 0.97 -30.14
C VAL A 354 -11.97 1.69 -29.63
N THR A 355 -13.11 1.33 -30.19
CA THR A 355 -14.47 1.73 -29.79
C THR A 355 -14.81 1.11 -28.42
N ASP A 356 -14.12 1.55 -27.37
CA ASP A 356 -14.60 1.42 -26.00
C ASP A 356 -15.62 2.56 -25.79
N GLU A 357 -16.84 2.36 -26.29
CA GLU A 357 -17.91 3.37 -26.40
C GLU A 357 -18.30 4.05 -25.06
N GLY A 358 -17.76 3.59 -23.91
CA GLY A 358 -18.06 4.15 -22.59
C GLY A 358 -17.06 5.20 -22.05
N TYR A 359 -15.87 5.36 -22.65
CA TYR A 359 -14.79 6.16 -22.06
C TYR A 359 -14.29 7.33 -22.91
N GLU A 360 -14.93 7.65 -24.04
CA GLU A 360 -14.45 8.67 -24.99
C GLU A 360 -14.23 10.04 -24.34
N VAL A 361 -15.20 10.52 -23.56
CA VAL A 361 -15.13 11.81 -22.85
C VAL A 361 -14.01 11.81 -21.82
N THR A 362 -13.90 10.73 -21.02
CA THR A 362 -12.83 10.57 -20.03
C THR A 362 -11.46 10.51 -20.72
N ARG A 363 -11.35 9.80 -21.85
CA ARG A 363 -10.12 9.71 -22.64
C ARG A 363 -9.71 11.08 -23.15
N ALA A 364 -10.61 11.81 -23.80
CA ALA A 364 -10.33 13.16 -24.31
C ALA A 364 -9.88 14.11 -23.18
N LEU A 365 -10.55 14.04 -22.02
CA LEU A 365 -10.20 14.85 -20.85
C LEU A 365 -8.79 14.57 -20.33
N PHE A 366 -8.45 13.28 -20.13
CA PHE A 366 -7.13 12.90 -19.64
C PHE A 366 -6.03 13.11 -20.69
N MET A 367 -6.34 12.95 -21.97
CA MET A 367 -5.42 13.26 -23.07
C MET A 367 -5.04 14.74 -23.06
N LYS A 368 -5.99 15.66 -22.84
CA LYS A 368 -5.71 17.09 -22.70
C LYS A 368 -4.68 17.41 -21.60
N ILE A 369 -4.58 16.59 -20.57
CA ILE A 369 -3.60 16.75 -19.49
C ILE A 369 -2.22 16.25 -19.92
N VAL A 370 -2.15 15.14 -20.66
CA VAL A 370 -0.88 14.43 -20.93
C VAL A 370 -0.25 14.74 -22.29
N THR A 371 -0.98 15.38 -23.19
CA THR A 371 -0.48 15.93 -24.46
C THR A 371 -0.56 17.46 -24.38
N ILE A 372 0.45 18.08 -23.77
CA ILE A 372 0.60 19.53 -23.80
C ILE A 372 1.13 19.91 -25.18
N ASP A 373 0.43 20.78 -25.90
CA ASP A 373 0.96 21.46 -27.08
C ASP A 373 1.94 22.54 -26.58
N ILE A 374 3.24 22.25 -26.63
CA ILE A 374 4.31 23.19 -26.24
C ILE A 374 4.59 24.18 -27.38
#